data_AF-A0A485ARX9-F1
#
_entry.id   AF-A0A485ARX9-F1
#
_cell.length_a   1.000
_cell.length_b   1.000
_cell.length_c   1.000
_cell.angle_alpha   90.00
_cell.angle_beta   90.00
_cell.angle_gamma   90.00
#
_symmetry.space_group_name_H-M   'P 1'
#
loop_
_entity.id
_entity.type
_entity.pdbx_description
1 polymer ?
#
loop_
_entity_poly.entity_id
_entity_poly.type
_entity_poly.pdbx_seq_one_letter_code
_entity_poly.pdbx_strand_id
1 'polypeptide(L)'
;MTPNLQHAQAIPGINTGRGIGIIDSRALVDVVDAIALLQSSAALSENDVSALKQWFGDYYQWMTTSQNGFEEENWHNNHGSYFDMQAAAFALFSGKIDEAKKRLYITQLRRIAGQFDIEGRQMAELERTRPWHYSNFNLEAYNRLGRLGEKAGVDIWNFTLDGHSLRKGYQYIASFIDSDTPWPWKDIDKMDDKKALRNIATAAHAWPEDALFSDKAQWLRAKYPDDITTLIAPLSASSEVRDNR
;
A
#
# COMPACT_ATOMS: atom_id res chain seq x y z
N MET A 1 1.91 0.60 24.46
CA MET A 1 1.47 -0.74 24.00
C MET A 1 2.71 -1.63 23.93
N THR A 2 2.66 -2.89 24.35
CA THR A 2 3.77 -3.84 24.10
C THR A 2 3.95 -3.97 22.58
N PRO A 3 5.18 -4.04 22.02
CA PRO A 3 5.40 -4.09 20.57
C PRO A 3 5.07 -5.49 19.98
N ASN A 4 3.82 -5.92 20.11
CA ASN A 4 3.28 -7.14 19.51
C ASN A 4 1.75 -7.09 19.38
N LEU A 5 1.22 -7.94 18.50
CA LEU A 5 -0.22 -8.19 18.31
C LEU A 5 -0.56 -9.65 18.61
N GLN A 6 -0.05 -10.18 19.75
CA GLN A 6 -0.27 -11.58 20.12
C GLN A 6 -1.77 -11.94 20.23
N HIS A 7 -2.59 -10.97 20.61
CA HIS A 7 -4.01 -11.14 20.88
C HIS A 7 -4.94 -10.46 19.87
N ALA A 8 -4.42 -10.02 18.73
CA ALA A 8 -5.20 -9.32 17.73
C ALA A 8 -6.24 -10.23 17.08
N GLN A 9 -7.45 -9.69 16.92
CA GLN A 9 -8.64 -10.37 16.39
C GLN A 9 -8.92 -11.74 17.03
N ALA A 10 -8.69 -11.87 18.35
CA ALA A 10 -9.10 -13.04 19.12
C ALA A 10 -10.60 -13.30 18.96
N ILE A 11 -10.99 -14.57 18.90
CA ILE A 11 -12.41 -14.97 18.89
C ILE A 11 -12.70 -15.75 20.17
N PRO A 12 -13.60 -15.25 21.05
CA PRO A 12 -13.96 -15.92 22.30
C PRO A 12 -14.33 -17.38 22.09
N GLY A 13 -13.64 -18.27 22.81
CA GLY A 13 -13.85 -19.72 22.73
C GLY A 13 -13.25 -20.42 21.50
N ILE A 14 -12.57 -19.71 20.60
CA ILE A 14 -11.96 -20.30 19.39
C ILE A 14 -10.44 -20.10 19.37
N ASN A 15 -9.95 -18.87 19.51
CA ASN A 15 -8.51 -18.57 19.56
C ASN A 15 -8.23 -17.33 20.42
N THR A 16 -6.98 -17.20 20.87
CA THR A 16 -6.52 -16.07 21.70
C THR A 16 -5.89 -14.93 20.89
N GLY A 17 -5.89 -15.04 19.56
CA GLY A 17 -5.25 -14.17 18.59
C GLY A 17 -4.94 -14.93 17.29
N ARG A 18 -4.68 -14.22 16.20
CA ARG A 18 -4.40 -14.85 14.88
C ARG A 18 -3.60 -13.91 13.96
N GLY A 19 -2.87 -14.48 13.00
CA GLY A 19 -2.04 -13.71 12.05
C GLY A 19 -2.76 -12.54 11.39
N ILE A 20 -3.99 -12.76 10.91
CA ILE A 20 -4.80 -11.72 10.24
C ILE A 20 -5.13 -10.49 11.07
N GLY A 21 -4.89 -10.52 12.39
CA GLY A 21 -4.96 -9.34 13.23
C GLY A 21 -3.82 -8.34 13.01
N ILE A 22 -2.71 -8.72 12.36
CA ILE A 22 -1.59 -7.81 12.07
C ILE A 22 -2.00 -6.69 11.12
N ILE A 23 -3.02 -6.89 10.28
CA ILE A 23 -3.56 -5.82 9.43
C ILE A 23 -4.14 -4.65 10.24
N ASP A 24 -4.49 -4.85 11.51
CA ASP A 24 -5.02 -3.79 12.39
C ASP A 24 -3.95 -2.71 12.67
N SER A 25 -2.66 -3.04 12.63
CA SER A 25 -1.57 -2.06 12.80
C SER A 25 -1.16 -1.33 11.53
N ARG A 26 -1.81 -1.55 10.38
CA ARG A 26 -1.43 -0.91 9.10
C ARG A 26 -1.32 0.62 9.19
N ALA A 27 -2.15 1.25 10.02
CA ALA A 27 -2.17 2.70 10.22
C ALA A 27 -0.90 3.22 10.94
N LEU A 28 -0.14 2.35 11.62
CA LEU A 28 1.13 2.74 12.24
C LEU A 28 2.19 3.13 11.20
N VAL A 29 2.04 2.75 9.93
CA VAL A 29 2.89 3.26 8.84
C VAL A 29 2.69 4.77 8.66
N ASP A 30 1.46 5.28 8.79
CA ASP A 30 1.21 6.72 8.73
C ASP A 30 1.80 7.45 9.96
N VAL A 31 1.86 6.77 11.12
CA VAL A 31 2.51 7.30 12.33
C VAL A 31 4.02 7.47 12.11
N VAL A 32 4.67 6.53 11.42
CA VAL A 32 6.09 6.65 11.05
C VAL A 32 6.34 7.90 10.20
N ASP A 33 5.52 8.14 9.18
CA ASP A 33 5.62 9.35 8.35
C ASP A 33 5.37 10.62 9.19
N ALA A 34 4.37 10.60 10.08
CA ALA A 34 4.06 11.73 10.95
C ALA A 34 5.21 12.07 11.91
N ILE A 35 5.90 11.06 12.47
CA ILE A 35 7.08 11.29 13.31
C ILE A 35 8.17 12.00 12.50
N ALA A 36 8.43 11.58 11.26
CA ALA A 36 9.43 12.22 10.41
C ALA A 36 9.08 13.69 10.09
N LEU A 37 7.80 14.00 9.88
CA LEU A 37 7.35 15.40 9.69
C LEU A 37 7.53 16.24 10.96
N LEU A 38 7.23 15.67 12.13
CA LEU A 38 7.32 16.35 13.42
C LEU A 38 8.75 16.46 13.97
N GLN A 39 9.71 15.68 13.47
CA GLN A 39 11.11 15.72 13.93
C GLN A 39 11.77 17.09 13.79
N SER A 40 11.35 17.90 12.80
CA SER A 40 11.85 19.27 12.62
C SER A 40 11.23 20.29 13.58
N SER A 41 10.23 19.87 14.36
CA SER A 41 9.56 20.69 15.36
C SER A 41 10.10 20.40 16.77
N ALA A 42 9.82 21.30 17.72
CA ALA A 42 10.14 21.07 19.13
C ALA A 42 9.16 20.12 19.85
N ALA A 43 8.22 19.48 19.13
CA ALA A 43 7.18 18.65 19.73
C ALA A 43 7.67 17.25 20.13
N LEU A 44 8.76 16.76 19.55
CA LEU A 44 9.38 15.47 19.89
C LEU A 44 10.86 15.68 20.19
N SER A 45 11.31 15.21 21.36
CA SER A 45 12.73 15.20 21.68
C SER A 45 13.47 14.09 20.93
N GLU A 46 14.80 14.19 20.86
CA GLU A 46 15.64 13.11 20.31
C GLU A 46 15.46 11.78 21.08
N ASN A 47 15.18 11.87 22.40
CA ASN A 47 14.90 10.71 23.24
C ASN A 47 13.56 10.06 22.84
N ASP A 48 12.52 10.86 22.57
CA ASP A 48 11.22 10.34 22.12
C ASP A 48 11.37 9.63 20.77
N VAL A 49 12.08 10.25 19.84
CA VAL A 49 12.34 9.68 18.52
C VAL A 49 13.12 8.36 18.64
N SER A 50 14.13 8.31 19.50
CA SER A 50 14.93 7.11 19.73
C SER A 50 14.10 5.98 20.36
N ALA A 51 13.25 6.30 21.33
CA ALA A 51 12.34 5.33 21.96
C ALA A 51 11.30 4.80 20.95
N LEU A 52 10.76 5.65 20.08
CA LEU A 52 9.84 5.26 19.02
C LEU A 52 10.53 4.34 18.00
N LYS A 53 11.75 4.68 17.56
CA LYS A 53 12.54 3.81 16.68
C LYS A 53 12.80 2.44 17.29
N GLN A 54 13.12 2.40 18.59
CA GLN A 54 13.28 1.14 19.32
C GLN A 54 11.98 0.34 19.32
N TRP A 55 10.85 0.96 19.67
CA TRP A 55 9.55 0.28 19.72
C TRP A 55 9.16 -0.32 18.36
N PHE A 56 9.31 0.45 17.27
CA PHE A 56 9.05 -0.05 15.91
C PHE A 56 10.05 -1.13 15.49
N GLY A 57 11.29 -1.05 15.97
CA GLY A 57 12.30 -2.08 15.77
C GLY A 57 11.96 -3.39 16.46
N ASP A 58 11.46 -3.34 17.70
CA ASP A 58 11.00 -4.49 18.47
C ASP A 58 9.73 -5.08 17.85
N TYR A 59 8.82 -4.23 17.37
CA TYR A 59 7.60 -4.68 16.72
C TYR A 59 7.89 -5.37 15.39
N TYR A 60 8.79 -4.81 14.58
CA TYR A 60 9.30 -5.45 13.36
C TYR A 60 9.92 -6.83 13.66
N GLN A 61 10.72 -6.94 14.72
CA GLN A 61 11.31 -8.21 15.13
C GLN A 61 10.21 -9.22 15.48
N TRP A 62 9.23 -8.84 16.30
CA TRP A 62 8.11 -9.72 16.63
C TRP A 62 7.29 -10.11 15.40
N MET A 63 6.99 -9.17 14.50
CA MET A 63 6.27 -9.45 13.25
C MET A 63 6.98 -10.47 12.36
N THR A 64 8.32 -10.50 12.37
CA THR A 64 9.10 -11.35 11.46
C THR A 64 9.56 -12.67 12.08
N THR A 65 9.36 -12.86 13.40
CA THR A 65 9.74 -14.12 14.08
C THR A 65 8.61 -14.79 14.86
N SER A 66 7.45 -14.16 15.01
CA SER A 66 6.29 -14.76 15.70
C SER A 66 5.49 -15.70 14.79
N GLN A 67 4.74 -16.61 15.41
CA GLN A 67 3.80 -17.47 14.70
C GLN A 67 2.70 -16.66 13.98
N ASN A 68 2.13 -15.64 14.64
CA ASN A 68 1.15 -14.74 14.01
C ASN A 68 1.75 -14.03 12.80
N GLY A 69 3.01 -13.59 12.91
CA GLY A 69 3.76 -13.00 11.82
C GLY A 69 3.92 -13.92 10.62
N PHE A 70 4.35 -15.15 10.88
CA PHE A 70 4.48 -16.19 9.86
C PHE A 70 3.14 -16.49 9.17
N GLU A 71 2.04 -16.59 9.92
CA GLU A 71 0.71 -16.80 9.35
C GLU A 71 0.29 -15.64 8.44
N GLU A 72 0.46 -14.39 8.90
CA GLU A 72 0.09 -13.20 8.13
C GLU A 72 0.91 -13.08 6.84
N GLU A 73 2.23 -13.24 6.95
CA GLU A 73 3.15 -13.20 5.82
C GLU A 73 2.78 -14.22 4.73
N ASN A 74 2.20 -15.35 5.10
CA ASN A 74 1.91 -16.41 4.15
C ASN A 74 0.57 -16.27 3.42
N TRP A 75 -0.25 -15.27 3.74
CA TRP A 75 -1.45 -15.00 2.97
C TRP A 75 -1.12 -14.55 1.54
N HIS A 76 -1.90 -15.09 0.60
CA HIS A 76 -1.75 -14.84 -0.84
C HIS A 76 -2.49 -13.57 -1.28
N ASN A 77 -3.41 -13.04 -0.47
CA ASN A 77 -4.21 -11.85 -0.76
C ASN A 77 -3.63 -10.59 -0.08
N ASN A 78 -4.42 -9.53 0.05
CA ASN A 78 -4.03 -8.24 0.62
C ASN A 78 -3.38 -8.31 2.01
N HIS A 79 -3.65 -9.35 2.82
CA HIS A 79 -2.93 -9.54 4.09
C HIS A 79 -1.41 -9.63 3.89
N GLY A 80 -0.95 -10.36 2.87
CA GLY A 80 0.47 -10.51 2.59
C GLY A 80 1.14 -9.23 2.10
N SER A 81 0.43 -8.40 1.31
CA SER A 81 0.96 -7.10 0.85
C SER A 81 0.99 -6.07 1.98
N TYR A 82 -0.04 -6.04 2.84
CA TYR A 82 -0.05 -5.20 4.04
C TYR A 82 0.99 -5.63 5.07
N PHE A 83 1.29 -6.93 5.19
CA PHE A 83 2.41 -7.41 5.99
C PHE A 83 3.73 -6.86 5.45
N ASP A 84 3.99 -7.03 4.14
CA ASP A 84 5.23 -6.57 3.54
C ASP A 84 5.40 -5.05 3.65
N MET A 85 4.32 -4.28 3.44
CA MET A 85 4.29 -2.83 3.60
C MET A 85 4.71 -2.42 5.02
N GLN A 86 4.09 -3.01 6.04
CA GLN A 86 4.39 -2.73 7.44
C GLN A 86 5.83 -3.13 7.78
N ALA A 87 6.26 -4.34 7.40
CA ALA A 87 7.59 -4.84 7.68
C ALA A 87 8.68 -3.97 7.06
N ALA A 88 8.53 -3.57 5.79
CA ALA A 88 9.48 -2.68 5.11
C ALA A 88 9.54 -1.28 5.75
N ALA A 89 8.38 -0.70 6.09
CA ALA A 89 8.31 0.62 6.73
C ALA A 89 8.98 0.62 8.11
N PHE A 90 8.66 -0.36 8.97
CA PHE A 90 9.19 -0.42 10.33
C PHE A 90 10.67 -0.80 10.36
N ALA A 91 11.13 -1.65 9.42
CA ALA A 91 12.54 -1.92 9.24
C ALA A 91 13.32 -0.64 8.87
N LEU A 92 12.88 0.11 7.84
CA LEU A 92 13.51 1.37 7.45
C LEU A 92 13.53 2.38 8.59
N PHE A 93 12.39 2.60 9.26
CA PHE A 93 12.29 3.59 10.33
C PHE A 93 13.20 3.27 11.51
N SER A 94 13.33 1.98 11.86
CA SER A 94 14.20 1.50 12.94
C SER A 94 15.66 1.29 12.53
N GLY A 95 16.06 1.73 11.33
CA GLY A 95 17.45 1.68 10.84
C GLY A 95 17.92 0.34 10.27
N LYS A 96 17.00 -0.62 10.06
CA LYS A 96 17.25 -1.97 9.52
C LYS A 96 17.10 -1.99 8.00
N ILE A 97 18.01 -1.30 7.31
CA ILE A 97 17.88 -1.00 5.87
C ILE A 97 17.98 -2.28 5.01
N ASP A 98 18.88 -3.20 5.34
CA ASP A 98 19.10 -4.42 4.56
C ASP A 98 17.90 -5.38 4.67
N GLU A 99 17.30 -5.45 5.85
CA GLU A 99 16.07 -6.18 6.09
C GLU A 99 14.88 -5.61 5.31
N ALA A 100 14.77 -4.28 5.24
CA ALA A 100 13.76 -3.63 4.42
C ALA A 100 13.95 -3.96 2.93
N LYS A 101 15.19 -3.91 2.42
CA LYS A 101 15.50 -4.31 1.04
C LYS A 101 15.13 -5.77 0.79
N LYS A 102 15.49 -6.68 1.70
CA LYS A 102 15.10 -8.09 1.61
C LYS A 102 13.58 -8.26 1.51
N ARG A 103 12.84 -7.51 2.33
CA ARG A 103 11.37 -7.53 2.29
C ARG A 103 10.82 -7.03 0.95
N LEU A 104 11.38 -5.96 0.40
CA LEU A 104 10.99 -5.41 -0.90
C LEU A 104 11.30 -6.38 -2.06
N TYR A 105 12.40 -7.13 -2.01
CA TYR A 105 12.66 -8.21 -2.97
C TYR A 105 11.65 -9.36 -2.86
N ILE A 106 11.21 -9.71 -1.64
CA ILE A 106 10.11 -10.66 -1.44
C ILE A 106 8.82 -10.12 -2.08
N THR A 107 8.53 -8.82 -1.90
CA THR A 107 7.39 -8.17 -2.54
C THR A 107 7.42 -8.33 -4.06
N GLN A 108 8.56 -8.07 -4.71
CA GLN A 108 8.72 -8.29 -6.15
C GLN A 108 8.44 -9.75 -6.54
N LEU A 109 9.24 -10.67 -6.01
CA LEU A 109 9.30 -12.06 -6.49
C LEU A 109 8.08 -12.89 -6.07
N ARG A 110 7.51 -12.63 -4.89
CA ARG A 110 6.41 -13.42 -4.33
C ARG A 110 5.06 -12.73 -4.48
N ARG A 111 4.97 -11.43 -4.22
CA ARG A 111 3.68 -10.73 -4.18
C ARG A 111 3.26 -10.26 -5.56
N ILE A 112 4.08 -9.47 -6.25
CA ILE A 112 3.69 -8.96 -7.57
C ILE A 112 3.45 -10.12 -8.54
N ALA A 113 4.37 -11.09 -8.59
CA ALA A 113 4.22 -12.26 -9.44
C ALA A 113 3.04 -13.18 -9.04
N GLY A 114 2.69 -13.24 -7.74
CA GLY A 114 1.65 -14.14 -7.23
C GLY A 114 0.25 -13.54 -7.10
N GLN A 115 0.13 -12.20 -7.03
CA GLN A 115 -1.14 -11.52 -6.76
C GLN A 115 -1.80 -10.93 -8.01
N PHE A 116 -1.01 -10.55 -9.01
CA PHE A 116 -1.52 -10.03 -10.27
C PHE A 116 -1.31 -11.08 -11.33
N ASP A 117 -2.31 -11.41 -12.14
CA ASP A 117 -2.11 -12.23 -13.33
C ASP A 117 -1.52 -11.40 -14.49
N ILE A 118 -1.36 -12.03 -15.66
CA ILE A 118 -0.78 -11.39 -16.85
C ILE A 118 -1.67 -10.27 -17.42
N GLU A 119 -2.94 -10.19 -17.04
CA GLU A 119 -3.87 -9.11 -17.36
C GLU A 119 -3.96 -8.06 -16.23
N GLY A 120 -3.26 -8.26 -15.11
CA GLY A 120 -3.29 -7.37 -13.94
C GLY A 120 -4.45 -7.64 -12.98
N ARG A 121 -5.22 -8.72 -13.17
CA ARG A 121 -6.31 -9.07 -12.28
C ARG A 121 -5.78 -9.59 -10.96
N GLN A 122 -6.42 -9.18 -9.88
CA GLN A 122 -6.09 -9.58 -8.51
C GLN A 122 -7.03 -10.68 -8.05
N MET A 123 -6.89 -11.90 -8.58
CA MET A 123 -7.92 -12.96 -8.48
C MET A 123 -8.38 -13.24 -7.04
N ALA A 124 -7.46 -13.27 -6.07
CA ALA A 124 -7.78 -13.47 -4.66
C ALA A 124 -8.66 -12.37 -4.05
N GLU A 125 -8.58 -11.15 -4.58
CA GLU A 125 -9.45 -10.02 -4.20
C GLU A 125 -10.77 -10.03 -4.97
N LEU A 126 -10.73 -10.45 -6.25
CA LEU A 126 -11.88 -10.50 -7.14
C LEU A 126 -12.89 -11.59 -6.75
N GLU A 127 -12.44 -12.64 -6.06
CA GLU A 127 -13.28 -13.70 -5.51
C GLU A 127 -14.00 -13.30 -4.20
N ARG A 128 -13.70 -12.12 -3.64
CA ARG A 128 -14.31 -11.64 -2.39
C ARG A 128 -15.72 -11.13 -2.64
N THR A 129 -16.48 -10.94 -1.57
CA THR A 129 -17.84 -10.38 -1.65
C THR A 129 -17.89 -8.91 -2.06
N ARG A 130 -16.78 -8.18 -1.85
CA ARG A 130 -16.61 -6.76 -2.20
C ARG A 130 -15.34 -6.56 -3.06
N PRO A 131 -15.30 -7.13 -4.26
CA PRO A 131 -14.07 -7.20 -5.04
C PRO A 131 -13.53 -5.83 -5.45
N TRP A 132 -14.39 -4.83 -5.67
CA TRP A 132 -13.93 -3.47 -5.97
C TRP A 132 -13.16 -2.87 -4.79
N HIS A 133 -13.69 -3.03 -3.58
CA HIS A 133 -13.04 -2.57 -2.36
C HIS A 133 -11.70 -3.27 -2.13
N TYR A 134 -11.67 -4.60 -2.14
CA TYR A 134 -10.45 -5.35 -1.84
C TYR A 134 -9.35 -5.16 -2.88
N SER A 135 -9.71 -5.02 -4.16
CA SER A 135 -8.72 -4.75 -5.21
C SER A 135 -8.06 -3.37 -5.03
N ASN A 136 -8.84 -2.35 -4.66
CA ASN A 136 -8.30 -1.03 -4.34
C ASN A 136 -7.51 -1.03 -3.03
N PHE A 137 -7.99 -1.74 -2.01
CA PHE A 137 -7.33 -1.87 -0.71
C PHE A 137 -5.97 -2.56 -0.84
N ASN A 138 -5.85 -3.59 -1.68
CA ASN A 138 -4.57 -4.22 -1.94
C ASN A 138 -3.59 -3.25 -2.63
N LEU A 139 -4.04 -2.50 -3.65
CA LEU A 139 -3.22 -1.47 -4.32
C LEU A 139 -2.78 -0.34 -3.36
N GLU A 140 -3.56 -0.02 -2.33
CA GLU A 140 -3.15 0.95 -1.32
C GLU A 140 -1.86 0.53 -0.58
N ALA A 141 -1.69 -0.76 -0.29
CA ALA A 141 -0.44 -1.28 0.26
C ALA A 141 0.72 -1.11 -0.75
N TYR A 142 0.46 -1.35 -2.04
CA TYR A 142 1.45 -1.17 -3.08
C TYR A 142 1.84 0.29 -3.32
N ASN A 143 0.93 1.26 -3.11
CA ASN A 143 1.30 2.68 -3.14
C ASN A 143 2.46 2.97 -2.19
N ARG A 144 2.37 2.42 -0.98
CA ARG A 144 3.37 2.58 0.07
C ARG A 144 4.63 1.77 -0.23
N LEU A 145 4.49 0.51 -0.63
CA LEU A 145 5.62 -0.35 -1.00
C LEU A 145 6.47 0.25 -2.12
N GLY A 146 5.83 0.86 -3.12
CA GLY A 146 6.53 1.59 -4.18
C GLY A 146 7.40 2.72 -3.67
N ARG A 147 6.85 3.58 -2.80
CA ARG A 147 7.58 4.70 -2.17
C ARG A 147 8.67 4.22 -1.22
N LEU A 148 8.45 3.14 -0.48
CA LEU A 148 9.47 2.51 0.36
C LEU A 148 10.61 1.94 -0.50
N GLY A 149 10.27 1.37 -1.66
CA GLY A 149 11.21 0.93 -2.68
C GLY A 149 12.12 2.06 -3.17
N GLU A 150 11.55 3.21 -3.54
CA GLU A 150 12.31 4.40 -3.93
C GLU A 150 13.32 4.83 -2.84
N LYS A 151 12.92 4.77 -1.56
CA LYS A 151 13.79 5.12 -0.43
C LYS A 151 14.88 4.08 -0.17
N ALA A 152 14.59 2.81 -0.41
CA ALA A 152 15.52 1.71 -0.20
C ALA A 152 16.41 1.41 -1.45
N GLY A 153 16.11 2.00 -2.60
CA GLY A 153 16.79 1.71 -3.86
C GLY A 153 16.37 0.37 -4.48
N VAL A 154 15.10 -0.03 -4.31
CA VAL A 154 14.51 -1.23 -4.93
C VAL A 154 13.32 -0.80 -5.79
N ASP A 155 13.38 -1.05 -7.10
CA ASP A 155 12.33 -0.63 -8.03
C ASP A 155 11.12 -1.58 -7.97
N ILE A 156 10.15 -1.27 -7.12
CA ILE A 156 8.88 -1.99 -7.01
C ILE A 156 7.94 -1.65 -8.18
N TRP A 157 7.95 -0.40 -8.64
CA TRP A 157 7.00 0.08 -9.64
C TRP A 157 7.18 -0.65 -10.96
N ASN A 158 8.41 -0.73 -11.46
CA ASN A 158 8.69 -1.29 -12.79
C ASN A 158 9.09 -2.76 -12.77
N PHE A 159 8.94 -3.44 -11.63
CA PHE A 159 9.20 -4.86 -11.56
C PHE A 159 8.22 -5.66 -12.44
N THR A 160 8.77 -6.62 -13.18
CA THR A 160 8.01 -7.60 -13.95
C THR A 160 8.65 -8.97 -13.87
N LEU A 161 7.81 -10.00 -13.89
CA LEU A 161 8.22 -11.40 -14.00
C LEU A 161 7.17 -12.12 -14.86
N ASP A 162 7.58 -12.77 -15.95
CA ASP A 162 6.71 -13.56 -16.83
C ASP A 162 5.42 -12.83 -17.29
N GLY A 163 5.51 -11.50 -17.48
CA GLY A 163 4.37 -10.67 -17.88
C GLY A 163 3.46 -10.20 -16.74
N HIS A 164 3.68 -10.68 -15.51
CA HIS A 164 3.08 -10.16 -14.30
C HIS A 164 3.76 -8.84 -13.93
N SER A 165 2.97 -7.82 -13.56
CA SER A 165 3.52 -6.51 -13.17
C SER A 165 2.53 -5.73 -12.33
N LEU A 166 3.07 -4.86 -11.46
CA LEU A 166 2.25 -3.97 -10.65
C LEU A 166 1.48 -2.96 -11.52
N ARG A 167 2.12 -2.43 -12.58
CA ARG A 167 1.50 -1.49 -13.53
C ARG A 167 0.19 -2.00 -14.10
N LYS A 168 0.15 -3.26 -14.54
CA LYS A 168 -1.08 -3.88 -15.06
C LYS A 168 -2.19 -3.94 -14.00
N GLY A 169 -1.84 -4.16 -12.73
CA GLY A 169 -2.78 -4.10 -11.62
C GLY A 169 -3.51 -2.76 -11.51
N TYR A 170 -2.77 -1.65 -11.64
CA TYR A 170 -3.38 -0.32 -11.67
C TYR A 170 -4.16 -0.08 -12.97
N GLN A 171 -3.66 -0.52 -14.13
CA GLN A 171 -4.36 -0.39 -15.42
C GLN A 171 -5.72 -1.11 -15.40
N TYR A 172 -5.79 -2.29 -14.78
CA TYR A 172 -7.02 -3.03 -14.60
C TYR A 172 -8.07 -2.21 -13.86
N ILE A 173 -7.73 -1.62 -12.71
CA ILE A 173 -8.65 -0.76 -11.96
C ILE A 173 -9.00 0.52 -12.72
N ALA A 174 -8.01 1.15 -13.37
CA ALA A 174 -8.22 2.38 -14.15
C ALA A 174 -9.23 2.22 -15.29
N SER A 175 -9.31 1.02 -15.89
CA SER A 175 -10.19 0.73 -17.03
C SER A 175 -11.70 0.83 -16.72
N PHE A 176 -12.07 0.79 -15.44
CA PHE A 176 -13.46 0.87 -14.97
C PHE A 176 -13.84 2.26 -14.43
N ILE A 177 -12.88 3.18 -14.31
CA ILE A 177 -13.14 4.53 -13.80
C ILE A 177 -13.53 5.42 -14.97
N ASP A 178 -14.62 6.19 -14.83
CA ASP A 178 -15.12 7.07 -15.89
C ASP A 178 -15.19 6.35 -17.25
N SER A 179 -15.87 5.21 -17.27
CA SER A 179 -15.85 4.26 -18.39
C SER A 179 -17.24 3.68 -18.57
N ASP A 180 -17.61 3.43 -19.84
CA ASP A 180 -18.83 2.67 -20.18
C ASP A 180 -18.66 1.17 -19.95
N THR A 181 -17.45 0.72 -19.60
CA THR A 181 -17.16 -0.69 -19.30
C THR A 181 -17.71 -1.03 -17.91
N PRO A 182 -18.70 -1.92 -17.79
CA PRO A 182 -19.24 -2.28 -16.49
C PRO A 182 -18.23 -3.12 -15.70
N TRP A 183 -18.23 -2.96 -14.39
CA TRP A 183 -17.51 -3.85 -13.48
C TRP A 183 -18.05 -5.29 -13.61
N PRO A 184 -17.23 -6.27 -14.03
CA PRO A 184 -17.73 -7.59 -14.42
C PRO A 184 -17.94 -8.54 -13.23
N TRP A 185 -17.52 -8.14 -12.03
CA TRP A 185 -17.58 -8.98 -10.83
C TRP A 185 -18.80 -8.65 -9.98
N LYS A 186 -19.40 -9.69 -9.40
CA LYS A 186 -20.49 -9.52 -8.46
C LYS A 186 -19.96 -8.85 -7.19
N ASP A 187 -20.42 -7.62 -6.96
CA ASP A 187 -20.15 -6.87 -5.74
C ASP A 187 -21.45 -6.70 -4.96
N ILE A 188 -21.39 -6.89 -3.64
CA ILE A 188 -22.55 -6.63 -2.76
C ILE A 188 -22.76 -5.13 -2.54
N ASP A 189 -21.70 -4.33 -2.74
CA ASP A 189 -21.72 -2.88 -2.65
C ASP A 189 -21.76 -2.27 -4.07
N LYS A 190 -22.25 -1.04 -4.18
CA LYS A 190 -22.09 -0.26 -5.41
C LYS A 190 -20.61 0.13 -5.57
N MET A 191 -20.11 0.06 -6.80
CA MET A 191 -18.79 0.59 -7.15
C MET A 191 -18.69 2.08 -6.75
N ASP A 192 -17.67 2.38 -5.94
CA ASP A 192 -17.36 3.71 -5.43
C ASP A 192 -15.98 4.11 -5.95
N ASP A 193 -15.97 4.96 -6.97
CA ASP A 193 -14.77 5.41 -7.66
C ASP A 193 -13.82 6.22 -6.76
N LYS A 194 -14.34 6.82 -5.68
CA LYS A 194 -13.50 7.50 -4.68
C LYS A 194 -12.44 6.56 -4.09
N LYS A 195 -12.72 5.25 -3.98
CA LYS A 195 -11.75 4.26 -3.47
C LYS A 195 -10.51 4.11 -4.36
N ALA A 196 -10.62 4.45 -5.63
CA ALA A 196 -9.50 4.39 -6.55
C ALA A 196 -8.71 5.71 -6.63
N LEU A 197 -9.23 6.81 -6.08
CA LEU A 197 -8.64 8.15 -6.19
C LEU A 197 -7.14 8.16 -5.86
N ARG A 198 -6.77 7.63 -4.68
CA ARG A 198 -5.37 7.60 -4.23
C ARG A 198 -4.50 6.67 -5.08
N ASN A 199 -5.03 5.51 -5.46
CA ASN A 199 -4.32 4.52 -6.27
C ASN A 199 -3.97 5.10 -7.65
N ILE A 200 -4.95 5.71 -8.31
CA ILE A 200 -4.75 6.26 -9.66
C ILE A 200 -3.92 7.54 -9.64
N ALA A 201 -4.08 8.40 -8.63
CA ALA A 201 -3.19 9.54 -8.46
C ALA A 201 -1.73 9.09 -8.26
N THR A 202 -1.50 8.04 -7.47
CA THR A 202 -0.16 7.48 -7.25
C THR A 202 0.39 6.83 -8.53
N ALA A 203 -0.45 6.10 -9.29
CA ALA A 203 -0.06 5.52 -10.57
C ALA A 203 0.35 6.59 -11.60
N ALA A 204 -0.35 7.72 -11.67
CA ALA A 204 0.01 8.85 -12.54
C ALA A 204 1.36 9.48 -12.16
N HIS A 205 1.81 9.35 -10.92
CA HIS A 205 3.16 9.73 -10.50
C HIS A 205 4.22 8.70 -10.87
N ALA A 206 3.90 7.42 -10.66
CA ALA A 206 4.83 6.32 -10.95
C ALA A 206 5.07 6.15 -12.45
N TRP A 207 4.05 6.38 -13.29
CA TRP A 207 4.10 6.25 -14.75
C TRP A 207 3.47 7.49 -15.42
N PRO A 208 4.14 8.65 -15.39
CA PRO A 208 3.61 9.90 -15.91
C PRO A 208 3.41 9.89 -17.43
N GLU A 209 4.02 8.94 -18.14
CA GLU A 209 3.84 8.71 -19.57
C GLU A 209 2.58 7.90 -19.93
N ASP A 210 1.91 7.29 -18.95
CA ASP A 210 0.69 6.52 -19.18
C ASP A 210 -0.55 7.43 -19.17
N ALA A 211 -1.04 7.76 -20.36
CA ALA A 211 -2.20 8.63 -20.54
C ALA A 211 -3.44 8.11 -19.78
N LEU A 212 -3.61 6.79 -19.67
CA LEU A 212 -4.73 6.22 -18.92
C LEU A 212 -4.69 6.66 -17.45
N PHE A 213 -3.52 6.67 -16.82
CA PHE A 213 -3.41 7.09 -15.43
C PHE A 213 -3.57 8.59 -15.27
N SER A 214 -2.94 9.40 -16.13
CA SER A 214 -3.10 10.86 -16.03
C SER A 214 -4.55 11.29 -16.20
N ASP A 215 -5.26 10.73 -17.18
CA ASP A 215 -6.63 11.13 -17.50
C ASP A 215 -7.60 10.73 -16.38
N LYS A 216 -7.49 9.48 -15.90
CA LYS A 216 -8.33 9.00 -14.80
C LYS A 216 -8.01 9.70 -13.48
N ALA A 217 -6.74 10.02 -13.22
CA ALA A 217 -6.37 10.78 -12.03
C ALA A 217 -6.94 12.20 -12.07
N GLN A 218 -6.86 12.88 -13.21
CA GLN A 218 -7.43 14.22 -13.39
C GLN A 218 -8.95 14.23 -13.20
N TRP A 219 -9.65 13.27 -13.81
CA TRP A 219 -11.10 13.14 -13.64
C TRP A 219 -11.49 12.90 -12.18
N LEU A 220 -10.83 11.95 -11.49
CA LEU A 220 -11.09 11.66 -10.08
C LEU A 220 -10.81 12.88 -9.19
N ARG A 221 -9.72 13.61 -9.45
CA ARG A 221 -9.38 14.83 -8.72
C ARG A 221 -10.40 15.94 -8.94
N ALA A 222 -10.89 16.12 -10.17
CA ALA A 222 -11.94 17.09 -10.48
C ALA A 222 -13.26 16.74 -9.78
N LYS A 223 -13.57 15.44 -9.67
CA LYS A 223 -14.77 14.95 -8.96
C LYS A 223 -14.66 15.06 -7.43
N TYR A 224 -13.46 14.93 -6.88
CA TYR A 224 -13.19 14.97 -5.43
C TYR A 224 -12.14 16.03 -5.05
N PRO A 225 -12.40 17.33 -5.30
CA PRO A 225 -11.39 18.38 -5.18
C PRO A 225 -10.92 18.62 -3.74
N ASP A 226 -11.78 18.36 -2.76
CA ASP A 226 -11.50 18.60 -1.33
C ASP A 226 -10.88 17.37 -0.62
N ASP A 227 -10.63 16.28 -1.34
CA ASP A 227 -10.06 15.09 -0.72
C ASP A 227 -8.58 15.29 -0.36
N ILE A 228 -8.16 14.76 0.79
CA ILE A 228 -6.78 14.86 1.28
C ILE A 228 -5.75 14.31 0.28
N THR A 229 -6.16 13.38 -0.58
CA THR A 229 -5.33 12.84 -1.67
C THR A 229 -4.75 13.93 -2.54
N THR A 230 -5.46 15.03 -2.75
CA THR A 230 -4.98 16.18 -3.54
C THR A 230 -3.73 16.84 -2.95
N LEU A 231 -3.48 16.66 -1.65
CA LEU A 231 -2.28 17.15 -0.95
C LEU A 231 -1.20 16.07 -0.82
N ILE A 232 -1.57 14.82 -0.54
CA ILE A 232 -0.61 13.75 -0.24
C ILE A 232 -0.14 12.95 -1.46
N ALA A 233 -0.86 13.04 -2.59
CA ALA A 233 -0.48 12.49 -3.89
C ALA A 233 -0.80 13.52 -5.01
N PRO A 234 -0.22 14.74 -4.94
CA PRO A 234 -0.64 15.86 -5.79
C PRO A 234 -0.22 15.65 -7.23
N LEU A 235 -1.13 15.61 -8.21
CA LEU A 235 -0.75 15.43 -9.62
C LEU A 235 0.21 16.53 -10.08
N SER A 236 1.20 16.16 -10.90
CA SER A 236 2.09 17.10 -11.57
C SER A 236 1.26 18.17 -12.29
N ALA A 237 1.66 19.43 -12.17
CA ALA A 237 1.03 20.49 -12.94
C ALA A 237 1.14 20.14 -14.42
N SER A 238 0.01 20.12 -15.15
CA SER A 238 0.03 19.90 -16.59
C SER A 238 0.98 20.92 -17.22
N SER A 239 1.77 20.49 -18.20
CA SER A 239 2.67 21.35 -18.96
C SER A 239 1.95 22.49 -19.71
N GLU A 240 0.62 22.51 -19.70
CA GLU A 240 -0.24 23.50 -20.36
C GLU A 240 -0.22 24.90 -19.70
N VAL A 241 0.39 25.08 -18.52
CA VAL A 241 0.47 26.41 -17.87
C VAL A 241 1.79 27.14 -18.16
N ARG A 242 2.71 26.59 -18.97
CA ARG A 242 4.01 27.24 -19.24
C ARG A 242 4.03 28.25 -20.40
N ASP A 243 2.97 28.38 -21.18
CA ASP A 243 2.92 29.29 -22.35
C ASP A 243 2.24 30.65 -22.10
N ASN A 244 2.07 31.07 -20.84
CA ASN A 244 1.66 32.44 -20.51
C ASN A 244 2.68 33.14 -19.60
N ARG A 245 3.84 33.50 -20.18
CA ARG A 245 4.69 34.61 -19.72
C ARG A 245 5.36 35.30 -20.89
#